data_AF-A0A2V9I925-F1
#
_entry.id   AF-A0A2V9I925-F1
#
_cell.length_a   1.000
_cell.length_b   1.000
_cell.length_c   1.000
_cell.angle_alpha   90.00
_cell.angle_beta   90.00
_cell.angle_gamma   90.00
#
_symmetry.space_group_name_H-M   'P 1'
#
loop_
_entity.id
_entity.type
_entity.pdbx_description
1 polymer ?
#
loop_
_entity_poly.entity_id
_entity_poly.type
_entity_poly.pdbx_seq_one_letter_code
_entity_poly.pdbx_strand_id
1 'polypeptide(L)'
;MGLAYKLTVNTVLRAGFGRSYFGSGYDGVFYHLTSAYPIASQQTISQANTFQSLFPLDEGPPASAPPQFPASGHLAPPSGQLIKPREFNQKTEHVELWNVTLEHQLGQNLNFSLSYVGNGGRNIYSQPNINAPVPGPGDFDSRRPYFLKFGEDNEFSYLFTSPKAS
;
A
#
# COMPACT_ATOMS: atom_id res chain seq x y z
N MET A 1 -0.19 -20.62 -17.99
CA MET A 1 0.32 -21.96 -18.34
C MET A 1 -0.74 -23.00 -18.00
N GLY A 2 -0.80 -24.10 -18.73
CA GLY A 2 -1.74 -25.18 -18.45
C GLY A 2 -1.17 -26.54 -18.83
N LEU A 3 -1.63 -27.58 -18.15
CA LEU A 3 -1.27 -28.96 -18.40
C LEU A 3 -2.53 -29.83 -18.43
N ALA A 4 -2.49 -30.86 -19.27
CA ALA A 4 -3.47 -31.92 -19.29
C ALA A 4 -2.73 -33.26 -19.32
N TYR A 5 -3.14 -34.18 -18.46
CA TYR A 5 -2.52 -35.48 -18.32
C TYR A 5 -3.59 -36.57 -18.26
N LYS A 6 -3.40 -37.62 -19.05
CA LYS A 6 -4.26 -38.79 -19.06
C LYS A 6 -3.77 -39.79 -18.00
N LEU A 7 -4.42 -39.82 -16.84
CA LEU A 7 -4.06 -40.68 -15.70
C LEU A 7 -4.34 -42.17 -15.99
N THR A 8 -5.48 -42.46 -16.61
CA THR A 8 -5.87 -43.80 -17.07
C THR A 8 -6.57 -43.68 -18.42
N VAL A 9 -6.92 -44.81 -19.06
CA VAL A 9 -7.66 -44.80 -20.33
C VAL A 9 -8.93 -43.91 -20.28
N ASN A 10 -9.56 -43.81 -19.11
CA ASN A 10 -10.83 -43.13 -18.87
C ASN A 10 -10.72 -41.91 -17.95
N THR A 11 -9.51 -41.51 -17.53
CA THR A 11 -9.33 -40.41 -16.56
C THR A 11 -8.38 -39.36 -17.10
N VAL A 12 -8.80 -38.10 -17.08
CA VAL A 12 -7.98 -36.95 -17.47
C VAL A 12 -7.94 -35.95 -16.34
N LEU A 13 -6.73 -35.53 -15.99
CA LEU A 13 -6.46 -34.42 -15.08
C LEU A 13 -6.06 -33.20 -15.91
N ARG A 14 -6.68 -32.05 -15.64
CA ARG A 14 -6.29 -30.76 -16.21
C ARG A 14 -5.94 -29.82 -15.08
N ALA A 15 -4.89 -29.03 -15.26
CA ALA A 15 -4.55 -27.97 -14.33
C ALA A 15 -4.10 -26.72 -15.09
N GLY A 16 -4.37 -25.55 -14.51
CA GLY A 16 -3.99 -24.25 -15.03
C GLY A 16 -3.38 -23.39 -13.95
N PHE A 17 -2.44 -22.55 -14.34
CA PHE A 17 -1.85 -21.49 -13.52
C PHE A 17 -1.69 -20.21 -14.33
N GLY A 18 -2.13 -19.09 -13.77
CA GLY A 18 -2.00 -17.76 -14.36
C GLY A 18 -1.47 -16.77 -13.34
N ARG A 19 -0.68 -15.79 -13.81
CA ARG A 19 -0.28 -14.62 -13.03
C ARG A 19 -0.62 -13.37 -13.82
N SER A 20 -1.28 -12.42 -13.17
CA SER A 20 -1.54 -11.09 -13.73
C SER A 20 -0.96 -10.03 -12.82
N TYR A 21 -0.31 -9.02 -13.40
CA TYR A 21 0.25 -7.88 -12.71
C TYR A 21 -0.70 -6.70 -12.80
N PHE A 22 -0.76 -5.91 -11.74
CA PHE A 22 -1.55 -4.68 -11.70
C PHE A 22 -0.82 -3.65 -10.85
N GLY A 23 -1.06 -2.38 -11.11
CA GLY A 23 -0.62 -1.30 -10.24
C GLY A 23 -1.71 -0.97 -9.25
N SER A 24 -1.32 -0.58 -8.04
CA SER A 24 -2.25 0.03 -7.09
C SER A 24 -2.80 1.36 -7.63
N GLY A 25 -3.82 1.90 -6.97
CA GLY A 25 -4.43 3.17 -7.37
C GLY A 25 -3.43 4.33 -7.50
N TYR A 26 -3.94 5.52 -7.83
CA TYR A 26 -3.13 6.71 -8.14
C TYR A 26 -1.95 6.98 -7.20
N ASP A 27 -2.16 6.82 -5.89
CA ASP A 27 -1.12 7.00 -4.87
C ASP A 27 0.04 6.00 -5.04
N GLY A 28 -0.25 4.69 -5.10
CA GLY A 28 0.80 3.66 -5.14
C GLY A 28 1.71 3.68 -6.37
N VAL A 29 1.22 4.17 -7.51
CA VAL A 29 1.97 4.18 -8.77
C VAL A 29 2.60 5.55 -9.06
N PHE A 30 1.83 6.63 -8.96
CA PHE A 30 2.25 7.95 -9.46
C PHE A 30 2.45 9.00 -8.37
N TYR A 31 1.58 9.03 -7.36
CA TYR A 31 1.47 10.20 -6.48
C TYR A 31 2.26 10.09 -5.17
N HIS A 32 2.57 8.86 -4.70
CA HIS A 32 3.19 8.63 -3.39
C HIS A 32 4.44 9.47 -3.12
N LEU A 33 5.41 9.46 -4.05
CA LEU A 33 6.69 10.14 -3.86
C LEU A 33 6.64 11.63 -4.19
N THR A 34 5.61 12.09 -4.90
CA THR A 34 5.51 13.48 -5.38
C THR A 34 4.62 14.35 -4.49
N SER A 35 3.95 13.77 -3.49
CA SER A 35 2.90 14.44 -2.72
C SER A 35 3.27 14.75 -1.26
N ALA A 36 4.54 14.66 -0.92
CA ALA A 36 5.01 14.81 0.46
C ALA A 36 6.33 15.57 0.49
N TYR A 37 6.75 15.96 1.69
CA TYR A 37 8.05 16.59 1.89
C TYR A 37 9.17 15.69 1.34
N PRO A 38 10.17 16.23 0.62
CA PRO A 38 10.45 17.66 0.38
C PRO A 38 9.82 18.23 -0.90
N ILE A 39 9.07 17.44 -1.67
CA ILE A 39 8.54 17.85 -2.98
C ILE A 39 7.29 18.72 -2.82
N ALA A 40 6.41 18.38 -1.87
CA ALA A 40 5.22 19.15 -1.54
C ALA A 40 5.20 19.48 -0.04
N SER A 41 4.89 20.73 0.30
CA SER A 41 4.70 21.18 1.68
C SER A 41 3.21 21.20 2.02
N GLN A 42 2.83 20.64 3.16
CA GLN A 42 1.49 20.79 3.71
C GLN A 42 1.41 22.05 4.57
N GLN A 43 0.36 22.85 4.39
CA GLN A 43 0.04 23.98 5.26
C GLN A 43 -1.32 23.74 5.88
N THR A 44 -1.36 23.73 7.22
CA THR A 44 -2.60 23.65 7.99
C THR A 44 -2.84 25.00 8.63
N ILE A 45 -3.95 25.64 8.26
CA ILE A 45 -4.40 26.90 8.86
C ILE A 45 -5.51 26.56 9.85
N SER A 46 -5.18 26.64 11.14
CA SER A 46 -6.12 26.33 12.22
C SER A 46 -7.12 27.47 12.41
N GLN A 47 -8.40 27.12 12.50
CA GLN A 47 -9.48 28.06 12.80
C GLN A 47 -9.90 27.88 14.27
N ALA A 48 -10.00 28.97 15.02
CA ALA A 48 -10.46 28.89 16.41
C ALA A 48 -11.95 28.51 16.53
N ASN A 49 -12.75 28.85 15.53
CA ASN A 49 -14.19 28.59 15.49
C ASN A 49 -14.67 28.50 14.03
N THR A 50 -15.47 27.48 13.70
CA THR A 50 -16.06 27.25 12.37
C THR A 50 -16.93 28.38 11.84
N PHE A 51 -17.42 29.28 12.71
CA PHE A 51 -18.22 30.46 12.33
C PHE A 51 -17.42 31.72 12.01
N GLN A 52 -16.09 31.72 12.15
CA GLN A 52 -15.24 32.88 11.84
C GLN A 52 -14.57 32.74 10.47
N SER A 53 -14.18 33.82 9.80
CA SER A 53 -13.39 33.66 8.57
C SER A 53 -11.97 33.18 8.90
N LEU A 54 -11.41 32.27 8.09
CA LEU A 54 -10.02 31.81 8.21
C LEU A 54 -9.01 32.88 7.75
N PHE A 55 -9.36 33.57 6.65
CA PHE A 55 -8.63 34.71 6.09
C PHE A 55 -9.61 35.55 5.26
N PRO A 56 -9.29 36.83 4.97
CA PRO A 56 -10.07 37.65 4.06
C PRO A 56 -10.08 37.07 2.63
N LEU A 57 -11.23 37.01 1.97
CA LEU A 57 -11.35 36.41 0.63
C LEU A 57 -10.53 37.15 -0.43
N ASP A 58 -10.33 38.45 -0.24
CA ASP A 58 -9.54 39.35 -1.07
C ASP A 58 -8.03 39.22 -0.84
N GLU A 59 -7.58 38.77 0.33
CA GLU A 59 -6.17 38.50 0.63
C GLU A 59 -5.75 37.06 0.31
N GLY A 60 -6.70 36.12 0.32
CA GLY A 60 -6.42 34.69 0.12
C GLY A 60 -5.70 34.04 1.32
N PRO A 61 -5.33 32.76 1.22
CA PRO A 61 -4.61 32.09 2.30
C PRO A 61 -3.20 32.70 2.48
N PRO A 62 -2.71 32.82 3.72
CA PRO A 62 -1.35 33.26 3.98
C PRO A 62 -0.35 32.37 3.26
N ALA A 63 0.70 32.97 2.68
CA ALA A 63 1.76 32.22 2.01
C ALA A 63 2.44 31.22 2.96
N SER A 64 2.77 30.04 2.45
CA SER A 64 3.54 29.05 3.20
C SER A 64 4.96 29.53 3.44
N ALA A 65 5.57 29.11 4.55
CA ALA A 65 6.97 29.40 4.82
C ALA A 65 7.86 28.77 3.73
N PRO A 66 8.86 29.50 3.20
CA PRO A 66 9.77 28.95 2.22
C PRO A 66 10.56 27.76 2.82
N PRO A 67 10.86 26.72 2.03
CA PRO A 67 11.66 25.60 2.52
C PRO A 67 13.04 26.07 2.95
N GLN A 68 13.50 25.59 4.11
CA GLN A 68 14.84 25.85 4.60
C GLN A 68 15.80 24.80 4.03
N PHE A 69 16.89 25.25 3.41
CA PHE A 69 17.93 24.38 2.86
C PHE A 69 19.18 24.45 3.75
N PRO A 70 19.38 23.50 4.68
CA PRO A 70 20.54 23.50 5.55
C PRO A 70 21.81 23.20 4.76
N ALA A 71 22.94 23.80 5.18
CA ALA A 71 24.24 23.58 4.56
C ALA A 71 24.74 22.12 4.62
N SER A 72 24.16 21.30 5.50
CA SER A 72 24.42 19.86 5.58
C SER A 72 23.90 19.09 4.36
N GLY A 73 23.00 19.67 3.56
CA GLY A 73 22.31 18.99 2.46
C GLY A 73 21.24 17.99 2.93
N HIS A 74 21.05 17.82 4.23
CA HIS A 74 20.04 16.94 4.81
C HIS A 74 18.76 17.71 5.13
N LEU A 75 17.73 17.48 4.33
CA LEU A 75 16.40 18.06 4.52
C LEU A 75 15.62 17.27 5.58
N ALA A 76 15.65 17.76 6.82
CA ALA A 76 14.81 17.24 7.88
C ALA A 76 13.38 17.80 7.73
N PRO A 77 12.35 16.95 7.74
CA PRO A 77 10.96 17.40 7.66
C PRO A 77 10.60 18.22 8.90
N PRO A 78 9.94 19.38 8.76
CA PRO A 78 9.40 20.09 9.90
C PRO A 78 8.23 19.31 10.54
N SER A 79 7.94 19.59 11.80
CA SER A 79 6.79 19.01 12.53
C SER A 79 5.46 19.29 11.80
N GLY A 80 4.53 18.34 11.89
CA GLY A 80 3.21 18.41 11.26
C GLY A 80 3.19 18.11 9.76
N GLN A 81 4.25 17.54 9.19
CA GLN A 81 4.29 17.09 7.80
C GLN A 81 3.99 15.59 7.67
N LEU A 82 3.34 15.20 6.58
CA LEU A 82 3.24 13.79 6.21
C LEU A 82 4.51 13.36 5.48
N ILE A 83 5.16 12.30 5.97
CA ILE A 83 6.33 11.71 5.33
C ILE A 83 5.89 10.43 4.61
N LYS A 84 6.30 10.27 3.36
CA LYS A 84 5.92 9.14 2.49
C LYS A 84 7.14 8.32 2.05
N PRO A 85 7.75 7.53 2.95
CA PRO A 85 8.83 6.64 2.56
C PRO A 85 8.31 5.46 1.71
N ARG A 86 9.18 4.87 0.90
CA ARG A 86 8.90 3.69 0.08
C ARG A 86 10.00 2.65 0.28
N GLU A 87 9.63 1.38 0.30
CA GLU A 87 10.58 0.27 0.30
C GLU A 87 11.48 0.29 -0.96
N PHE A 88 12.80 0.19 -0.80
CA PHE A 88 13.75 0.21 -1.92
C PHE A 88 13.51 -0.91 -2.95
N ASN A 89 13.10 -2.09 -2.49
CA ASN A 89 12.89 -3.27 -3.33
C ASN A 89 11.40 -3.62 -3.47
N GLN A 90 10.55 -2.60 -3.62
CA GLN A 90 9.12 -2.80 -3.81
C GLN A 90 8.84 -3.63 -5.07
N LYS A 91 8.02 -4.67 -4.93
CA LYS A 91 7.65 -5.57 -6.03
C LYS A 91 6.28 -5.19 -6.57
N THR A 92 6.05 -5.36 -7.87
CA THR A 92 4.73 -5.15 -8.46
C THR A 92 3.71 -6.13 -7.88
N GLU A 93 2.53 -5.59 -7.57
CA GLU A 93 1.36 -6.34 -7.14
C GLU A 93 0.96 -7.35 -8.21
N HIS A 94 0.56 -8.54 -7.80
CA HIS A 94 0.03 -9.53 -8.73
C HIS A 94 -0.97 -10.46 -8.09
N VAL A 95 -1.87 -10.99 -8.92
CA VAL A 95 -2.78 -12.08 -8.57
C VAL A 95 -2.30 -13.34 -9.27
N GLU A 96 -2.20 -14.40 -8.49
CA GLU A 96 -2.00 -15.76 -8.98
C GLU A 96 -3.35 -16.48 -8.98
N LEU A 97 -3.67 -17.18 -10.06
CA LEU A 97 -4.88 -17.99 -10.19
C LEU A 97 -4.49 -19.42 -10.54
N TRP A 98 -5.18 -20.39 -9.96
CA TRP A 98 -4.98 -21.79 -10.27
C TRP A 98 -6.31 -22.54 -10.33
N ASN A 99 -6.34 -23.56 -11.17
CA ASN A 99 -7.46 -24.49 -11.25
C ASN A 99 -6.96 -25.91 -11.46
N VAL A 100 -7.69 -26.88 -10.92
CA VAL A 100 -7.45 -28.31 -11.11
C VAL A 100 -8.79 -28.98 -11.36
N THR A 101 -8.89 -29.75 -12.44
CA THR A 101 -10.10 -30.48 -12.85
C THR A 101 -9.75 -31.93 -13.11
N LEU A 102 -10.43 -32.84 -12.42
CA LEU A 102 -10.37 -34.28 -12.66
C LEU A 102 -11.65 -34.69 -13.38
N GLU A 103 -11.50 -35.30 -14.55
CA GLU A 103 -12.60 -35.90 -15.31
C GLU A 103 -12.40 -37.41 -15.40
N HIS A 104 -13.46 -38.17 -15.17
CA HIS A 104 -13.46 -39.62 -15.26
C HIS A 104 -14.70 -40.13 -15.98
N GLN A 105 -14.51 -41.00 -16.97
CA GLN A 105 -15.59 -41.70 -17.66
C GLN A 105 -15.94 -42.99 -16.91
N LEU A 106 -17.12 -43.01 -16.29
CA LEU A 106 -17.63 -44.13 -15.49
C LEU A 106 -18.26 -45.25 -16.34
N GLY A 107 -18.72 -44.93 -17.55
CA GLY A 107 -19.35 -45.88 -18.47
C GLY A 107 -19.44 -45.31 -19.89
N GLN A 108 -20.15 -45.99 -20.80
CA GLN A 108 -20.24 -45.56 -22.21
C GLN A 108 -20.88 -44.18 -22.39
N ASN A 109 -21.69 -43.75 -21.42
CA ASN A 109 -22.55 -42.57 -21.50
C ASN A 109 -22.65 -41.81 -20.16
N LEU A 110 -21.71 -42.03 -19.24
CA LEU A 110 -21.63 -41.30 -17.97
C LEU A 110 -20.22 -40.78 -17.70
N ASN A 111 -20.12 -39.48 -17.42
CA ASN A 111 -18.88 -38.80 -17.05
C ASN A 111 -19.05 -38.10 -15.70
N PHE A 112 -18.00 -38.13 -14.90
CA PHE A 112 -17.87 -37.42 -13.64
C PHE A 112 -16.78 -36.36 -13.77
N SER A 113 -17.02 -35.16 -13.24
CA SER A 113 -16.04 -34.08 -13.18
C SER A 113 -16.03 -33.44 -11.80
N LEU A 114 -14.82 -33.22 -11.28
CA LEU A 114 -14.57 -32.50 -10.05
C LEU A 114 -13.56 -31.39 -10.34
N SER A 115 -13.92 -30.14 -10.01
CA SER A 115 -13.06 -28.98 -10.25
C SER A 115 -12.83 -28.20 -8.96
N TYR A 116 -11.59 -27.75 -8.77
CA TYR A 116 -11.18 -26.84 -7.72
C TYR A 116 -10.52 -25.62 -8.34
N VAL A 117 -10.90 -24.44 -7.87
CA VAL A 117 -10.36 -23.15 -8.33
C VAL A 117 -9.92 -22.34 -7.12
N GLY A 118 -8.84 -21.57 -7.28
CA GLY A 118 -8.36 -20.67 -6.26
C GLY A 118 -7.56 -19.51 -6.85
N ASN A 119 -7.44 -18.45 -6.05
CA ASN A 119 -6.61 -17.30 -6.37
C ASN A 119 -5.96 -16.74 -5.11
N GLY A 120 -4.88 -15.99 -5.28
CA GLY A 120 -4.17 -15.36 -4.19
C GLY A 120 -3.46 -14.07 -4.63
N GLY A 121 -3.64 -13.02 -3.84
CA GLY A 121 -2.89 -11.77 -3.99
C GLY A 121 -1.49 -11.88 -3.39
N ARG A 122 -0.51 -11.29 -4.07
CA ARG A 122 0.89 -11.23 -3.66
C ARG A 122 1.44 -9.83 -3.87
N ASN A 123 2.35 -9.43 -2.98
CA ASN A 123 2.97 -8.11 -2.96
C ASN A 123 1.91 -7.00 -2.98
N ILE A 124 0.83 -7.15 -2.22
CA ILE A 124 -0.26 -6.17 -2.24
C ILE A 124 0.19 -4.89 -1.53
N TYR A 125 -0.08 -3.76 -2.17
CA TYR A 125 0.16 -2.43 -1.63
C TYR A 125 -0.44 -2.20 -0.25
N SER A 126 0.34 -1.59 0.62
CA SER A 126 -0.07 -1.16 1.94
C SER A 126 0.70 0.08 2.39
N GLN A 127 0.04 0.90 3.22
CA GLN A 127 0.55 2.19 3.70
C GLN A 127 0.28 2.41 5.19
N PRO A 128 0.86 1.58 6.08
CA PRO A 128 0.73 1.78 7.51
C PRO A 128 1.49 3.03 7.94
N ASN A 129 1.03 3.64 9.03
CA ASN A 129 1.81 4.62 9.77
C ASN A 129 2.87 3.91 10.63
N ILE A 130 4.11 3.82 10.12
CA ILE A 130 5.20 3.12 10.85
C ILE A 130 5.74 3.92 12.03
N ASN A 131 5.39 5.20 12.14
CA ASN A 131 5.70 6.03 13.31
C ASN A 131 4.47 6.24 14.21
N ALA A 132 3.44 5.39 14.08
CA ALA A 132 2.27 5.47 14.94
C ALA A 132 2.63 5.15 16.40
N PRO A 133 2.07 5.88 17.38
CA PRO A 133 2.30 5.60 18.79
C PRO A 133 1.61 4.29 19.21
N VAL A 134 2.33 3.43 19.91
CA VAL A 134 1.77 2.16 20.44
C VAL A 134 0.68 2.48 21.47
N PRO A 135 -0.55 1.95 21.39
CA PRO A 135 -1.63 2.27 22.33
C PRO A 135 -1.21 2.13 23.80
N GLY A 136 -1.54 3.14 24.62
CA GLY A 136 -1.16 3.19 26.02
C GLY A 136 -1.40 4.56 26.64
N PRO A 137 -1.29 4.67 27.98
CA PRO A 137 -1.41 5.94 28.68
C PRO A 137 -0.22 6.87 28.37
N GLY A 138 -0.44 8.17 28.56
CA GLY A 138 0.59 9.19 28.41
C GLY A 138 0.69 9.82 27.02
N ASP A 139 1.66 10.71 26.88
CA ASP A 139 1.88 11.51 25.69
C ASP A 139 2.13 10.65 24.43
N PHE A 140 1.67 11.12 23.27
CA PHE A 140 1.77 10.36 22.02
C PHE A 140 3.21 10.31 21.51
N ASP A 141 3.95 11.42 21.53
CA ASP A 141 5.27 11.49 20.91
C ASP A 141 6.26 10.61 21.66
N SER A 142 6.18 10.57 22.99
CA SER A 142 6.98 9.66 23.82
C SER A 142 6.83 8.17 23.47
N ARG A 143 5.72 7.78 22.79
CA ARG A 143 5.40 6.39 22.40
C ARG A 143 5.62 6.10 20.92
N ARG A 144 6.13 7.08 20.15
CA ARG A 144 6.45 6.90 18.73
C ARG A 144 7.82 6.24 18.56
N PRO A 145 7.95 5.21 17.69
CA PRO A 145 9.22 4.52 17.48
C PRO A 145 10.37 5.41 16.97
N TYR A 146 10.07 6.41 16.14
CA TYR A 146 11.08 7.29 15.55
C TYR A 146 11.28 8.58 16.34
N PHE A 147 10.33 8.98 17.19
CA PHE A 147 10.51 10.13 18.09
C PHE A 147 11.63 9.89 19.09
N LEU A 148 11.65 8.72 19.75
CA LEU A 148 12.69 8.39 20.73
C LEU A 148 14.10 8.28 20.14
N LYS A 149 14.22 7.96 18.84
CA LYS A 149 15.51 7.75 18.17
C LYS A 149 16.01 9.00 17.45
N PHE A 150 15.11 9.79 16.88
CA PHE A 150 15.45 10.86 15.94
C PHE A 150 14.73 12.18 16.23
N GLY A 151 13.88 12.25 17.27
CA GLY A 151 13.06 13.44 17.55
C GLY A 151 11.93 13.65 16.56
N GLU A 152 11.57 12.60 15.80
CA GLU A 152 10.62 12.65 14.70
C GLU A 152 9.17 12.39 15.17
N ASP A 153 8.36 13.45 15.15
CA ASP A 153 6.96 13.48 15.58
C ASP A 153 5.96 13.29 14.42
N ASN A 154 6.43 13.40 13.18
CA ASN A 154 5.60 13.27 11.99
C ASN A 154 5.02 11.87 11.77
N GLU A 155 3.93 11.82 11.01
CA GLU A 155 3.35 10.56 10.53
C GLU A 155 4.05 10.02 9.29
N PHE A 156 4.19 8.69 9.20
CA PHE A 156 4.94 8.02 8.15
C PHE A 156 4.01 7.11 7.35
N SER A 157 3.46 7.57 6.24
CA SER A 157 2.74 6.68 5.31
C SER A 157 3.76 5.85 4.52
N TYR A 158 4.13 4.69 5.07
CA TYR A 158 5.19 3.85 4.51
C TYR A 158 4.64 2.92 3.45
N LEU A 159 5.04 3.14 2.20
CA LEU A 159 4.62 2.27 1.11
C LEU A 159 5.51 1.02 1.06
N PHE A 160 4.88 -0.13 1.28
CA PHE A 160 5.48 -1.44 1.06
C PHE A 160 4.49 -2.40 0.41
N THR A 161 5.00 -3.57 0.00
CA THR A 161 4.19 -4.62 -0.58
C THR A 161 4.17 -5.87 0.29
N SER A 162 2.99 -6.28 0.75
CA SER A 162 2.83 -7.45 1.61
C SER A 162 2.96 -8.75 0.82
N PRO A 163 3.79 -9.72 1.25
CA PRO A 163 3.96 -11.00 0.57
C PRO A 163 2.67 -11.83 0.43
N LYS A 164 1.67 -11.60 1.29
CA LYS A 164 0.37 -12.29 1.26
C LYS A 164 -0.76 -11.30 1.53
N ALA A 165 -1.79 -11.35 0.71
CA ALA A 165 -3.12 -10.89 1.10
C ALA A 165 -3.75 -11.96 2.00
N SER A 166 -4.15 -11.58 3.21
CA SER A 166 -5.02 -12.40 4.07
C SER A 166 -6.47 -12.30 3.60
#